data_AF-D5CLZ3-F1
#
_entry.id   AF-D5CLZ3-F1
#
_cell.length_a   1.000
_cell.length_b   1.000
_cell.length_c   1.000
_cell.angle_alpha   90.00
_cell.angle_beta   90.00
_cell.angle_gamma   90.00
#
_symmetry.space_group_name_H-M   'P 1'
#
loop_
_entity.id
_entity.type
_entity.pdbx_description
1 polymer ?
#
loop_
_entity_poly.entity_id
_entity_poly.type
_entity_poly.pdbx_seq_one_letter_code
_entity_poly.pdbx_strand_id
1 'polypeptide(L)'
;MKRFLPLLKRIVTLLLVLATAGALFQLAARYPAQWDVTQNALNSLEPGSVDALALLKGPVKITVYATERDAQVGDMRKLIRDFVSLYQRYKPDISLSFVDPVKDPEAMRKASIQGNGEMVVEYAGRSEHITTLNEQTLSSALLHLAHTKDQLLMYLSGHGERKLDGIANQDLGELGKRLQQLGYRTSSLNLALAQDVPSNVSLLVVTQPQTRLMPGEVKKLLRYIDNGGNLLWLVDAESLRGLEPLAEKLSLTIMPGIVIDPAAQEMNAPLNWVLGAGYPPHAVTRNFDLITVYPDARALSVEQNDSWQAHTLVEGASRGWVSDHGIGKSFDKNRDIPGPVNLAVALHRNINDREQRIIVVGNGAFLSNVYSGNGGNLDLGINMVNWLANEERLITVQPHAAKDGKIVLSKRQLTAISVTLIVAFPLLLVGAGVFQWRRRKR
;
A
#
# COMPACT_ATOMS: atom_id res chain seq x y z
N MET A 1 -2.19 78.17 1.19
CA MET A 1 -2.90 76.87 1.05
C MET A 1 -2.33 75.88 0.01
N LYS A 2 -1.47 76.26 -0.95
CA LYS A 2 -0.95 75.34 -2.01
C LYS A 2 0.12 74.31 -1.59
N ARG A 3 0.73 74.43 -0.39
CA ARG A 3 1.76 73.48 0.11
C ARG A 3 1.24 72.36 1.03
N PHE A 4 0.00 72.47 1.54
CA PHE A 4 -0.55 71.52 2.51
C PHE A 4 -1.14 70.25 1.85
N LEU A 5 -1.80 70.43 0.70
CA LEU A 5 -2.39 69.34 -0.08
C LEU A 5 -1.40 68.22 -0.50
N PRO A 6 -0.17 68.52 -0.98
CA PRO A 6 0.78 67.47 -1.31
C PRO A 6 1.36 66.77 -0.07
N LEU A 7 1.43 67.46 1.08
CA LEU A 7 1.90 66.87 2.33
C LEU A 7 0.85 65.91 2.90
N LEU A 8 -0.42 66.30 2.88
CA LEU A 8 -1.55 65.46 3.29
C LEU A 8 -1.67 64.21 2.40
N LYS A 9 -1.55 64.36 1.07
CA LYS A 9 -1.51 63.21 0.16
C LYS A 9 -0.39 62.24 0.53
N ARG A 10 0.83 62.73 0.80
CA ARG A 10 1.96 61.88 1.20
C ARG A 10 1.71 61.15 2.52
N ILE A 11 1.12 61.81 3.51
CA ILE A 11 0.77 61.19 4.81
C ILE A 11 -0.29 60.10 4.62
N VAL A 12 -1.34 60.37 3.84
CA VAL A 12 -2.39 59.40 3.54
C VAL A 12 -1.81 58.20 2.78
N THR A 13 -0.95 58.42 1.78
CA THR A 13 -0.29 57.33 1.05
C THR A 13 0.61 56.51 1.97
N LEU A 14 1.37 57.15 2.87
CA LEU A 14 2.22 56.44 3.83
C LEU A 14 1.40 55.58 4.80
N LEU A 15 0.31 56.13 5.34
CA LEU A 15 -0.61 55.40 6.21
C LEU A 15 -1.26 54.21 5.49
N LEU A 16 -1.63 54.38 4.23
CA LEU A 16 -2.24 53.32 3.43
C LEU A 16 -1.23 52.22 3.13
N VAL A 17 0.02 52.55 2.82
CA VAL A 17 1.11 51.57 2.65
C VAL A 17 1.38 50.81 3.95
N LEU A 18 1.44 51.50 5.09
CA LEU A 18 1.63 50.86 6.40
C LEU A 18 0.45 49.94 6.77
N ALA A 19 -0.78 50.38 6.52
CA ALA A 19 -1.97 49.56 6.74
C ALA A 19 -1.97 48.32 5.84
N THR A 20 -1.59 48.47 4.57
CA THR A 20 -1.49 47.35 3.62
C THR A 20 -0.38 46.38 4.03
N ALA A 21 0.79 46.88 4.44
CA ALA A 21 1.89 46.07 4.92
C ALA A 21 1.52 45.32 6.22
N GLY A 22 0.83 45.97 7.15
CA GLY A 22 0.32 45.34 8.36
C GLY A 22 -0.73 44.26 8.08
N ALA A 23 -1.64 44.50 7.14
CA ALA A 23 -2.63 43.52 6.70
C ALA A 23 -1.97 42.31 6.01
N LEU A 24 -0.99 42.55 5.13
CA LEU A 24 -0.21 41.48 4.49
C LEU A 24 0.60 40.68 5.51
N PHE A 25 1.21 41.33 6.50
CA PHE A 25 1.92 40.66 7.58
C PHE A 25 0.97 39.78 8.41
N GLN A 26 -0.20 40.29 8.80
CA GLN A 26 -1.23 39.51 9.49
C GLN A 26 -1.74 38.33 8.67
N LEU A 27 -1.96 38.53 7.37
CA LEU A 27 -2.38 37.48 6.45
C LEU A 27 -1.30 36.39 6.36
N ALA A 28 -0.03 36.78 6.18
CA ALA A 28 1.09 35.86 6.11
C ALA A 28 1.33 35.12 7.45
N ALA A 29 1.13 35.79 8.58
CA ALA A 29 1.27 35.19 9.91
C ALA A 29 0.13 34.22 10.25
N ARG A 30 -1.09 34.46 9.76
CA ARG A 30 -2.24 33.55 9.95
C ARG A 30 -2.27 32.40 8.95
N TYR A 31 -1.79 32.61 7.73
CA TYR A 31 -1.82 31.64 6.65
C TYR A 31 -0.41 31.43 6.08
N PRO A 32 0.47 30.73 6.80
CA PRO A 32 1.80 30.38 6.28
C PRO A 32 1.63 29.41 5.10
N ALA A 33 1.67 29.94 3.88
CA ALA A 33 1.75 29.13 2.67
C ALA A 33 3.20 28.66 2.49
N GLN A 34 3.39 27.35 2.40
CA GLN A 34 4.69 26.73 2.12
C GLN A 34 4.54 25.85 0.89
N TRP A 35 5.43 26.04 -0.09
CA TRP A 35 5.51 25.19 -1.27
C TRP A 35 6.81 24.39 -1.20
N ASP A 36 6.67 23.08 -1.34
CA ASP A 36 7.82 22.20 -1.46
C ASP A 36 8.32 22.21 -2.92
N VAL A 37 9.50 22.80 -3.12
CA VAL A 37 10.15 22.89 -4.43
C VAL A 37 11.15 21.76 -4.62
N THR A 38 11.24 20.81 -3.68
CA THR A 38 12.19 19.71 -3.79
C THR A 38 11.75 18.68 -4.83
N GLN A 39 12.70 18.16 -5.60
CA GLN A 39 12.46 17.22 -6.69
C GLN A 39 11.78 15.91 -6.23
N ASN A 40 11.93 15.55 -4.95
CA ASN A 40 11.40 14.33 -4.36
C ASN A 40 10.34 14.59 -3.27
N ALA A 41 9.80 15.82 -3.15
CA ALA A 41 8.84 16.18 -2.11
C ALA A 41 9.32 15.87 -0.67
N LEU A 42 10.61 16.08 -0.39
CA LEU A 42 11.26 15.74 0.88
C LEU A 42 10.70 16.49 2.11
N ASN A 43 9.93 17.56 1.90
CA ASN A 43 9.34 18.37 2.97
C ASN A 43 7.80 18.30 2.96
N SER A 44 7.25 17.31 2.27
CA SER A 44 5.81 17.05 2.16
C SER A 44 5.56 15.58 2.45
N LEU A 45 4.42 15.28 3.05
CA LEU A 45 3.99 13.89 3.21
C LEU A 45 3.49 13.34 1.88
N GLU A 46 3.69 12.05 1.69
CA GLU A 46 3.11 11.35 0.56
C GLU A 46 1.57 11.33 0.64
N PRO A 47 0.86 11.28 -0.49
CA PRO A 47 -0.61 11.22 -0.50
C PRO A 47 -1.18 10.12 0.41
N GLY A 48 -0.55 8.93 0.43
CA GLY A 48 -0.97 7.83 1.31
C GLY A 48 -0.86 8.17 2.80
N SER A 49 0.19 8.88 3.22
CA SER A 49 0.35 9.35 4.61
C SER A 49 -0.70 10.40 4.98
N VAL A 50 -1.06 11.28 4.04
CA VAL A 50 -2.13 12.28 4.23
C VAL A 50 -3.49 11.59 4.37
N ASP A 51 -3.78 10.61 3.52
CA ASP A 51 -5.02 9.83 3.58
C ASP A 51 -5.11 9.01 4.88
N ALA A 52 -3.99 8.45 5.35
CA ALA A 52 -3.91 7.78 6.64
C ALA A 52 -4.32 8.70 7.80
N LEU A 53 -3.82 9.94 7.79
CA LEU A 53 -4.17 10.95 8.80
C LEU A 53 -5.65 11.32 8.75
N ALA A 54 -6.26 11.34 7.57
CA ALA A 54 -7.68 11.63 7.40
C ALA A 54 -8.61 10.58 8.04
N LEU A 55 -8.12 9.35 8.26
CA LEU A 55 -8.88 8.28 8.95
C LEU A 55 -8.96 8.50 10.46
N LEU A 56 -8.00 9.22 11.03
CA LEU A 56 -7.89 9.48 12.47
C LEU A 56 -8.76 10.69 12.87
N LYS A 57 -9.93 10.42 13.45
CA LYS A 57 -10.90 11.46 13.85
C LYS A 57 -10.61 12.11 15.21
N GLY A 58 -9.81 11.45 16.05
CA GLY A 58 -9.45 11.93 17.39
C GLY A 58 -8.02 12.46 17.50
N PRO A 59 -7.65 13.01 18.67
CA PRO A 59 -6.29 13.47 18.93
C PRO A 59 -5.32 12.30 18.99
N VAL A 60 -4.11 12.52 18.48
CA VAL A 60 -3.02 11.55 18.52
C VAL A 60 -1.95 12.08 19.48
N LYS A 61 -1.44 11.22 20.35
CA LYS A 61 -0.37 11.60 21.28
C LYS A 61 0.88 10.83 20.95
N ILE A 62 1.94 11.57 20.66
CA ILE A 62 3.26 11.03 20.35
C ILE A 62 4.17 11.35 21.53
N THR A 63 4.67 10.31 22.19
CA THR A 63 5.60 10.43 23.32
C THR A 63 6.94 9.88 22.88
N VAL A 64 7.97 10.71 22.93
CA VAL A 64 9.31 10.37 22.45
C VAL A 64 10.26 10.26 23.63
N TYR A 65 10.87 9.10 23.76
CA TYR A 65 11.78 8.79 24.86
C TYR A 65 13.22 8.98 24.37
N ALA A 66 13.71 10.21 24.49
CA ALA A 66 15.03 10.61 23.99
C ALA A 66 15.75 11.54 24.96
N THR A 67 17.04 11.26 25.19
CA THR A 67 17.93 12.11 25.98
C THR A 67 18.18 13.46 25.27
N GLU A 68 18.50 14.51 26.04
CA GLU A 68 18.74 15.87 25.50
C GLU A 68 20.01 15.98 24.65
N ARG A 69 20.96 15.07 24.83
CA ARG A 69 22.19 15.00 24.04
C ARG A 69 22.50 13.54 23.77
N ASP A 70 22.21 13.11 22.55
CA ASP A 70 22.68 11.81 22.08
C ASP A 70 24.12 11.95 21.60
N ALA A 71 25.01 11.07 22.06
CA ALA A 71 26.45 11.16 21.81
C ALA A 71 26.82 10.87 20.33
N GLN A 72 25.89 10.35 19.53
CA GLN A 72 26.15 9.94 18.14
C GLN A 72 25.44 10.79 17.05
N VAL A 73 24.29 11.39 17.34
CA VAL A 73 23.42 12.01 16.31
C VAL A 73 23.19 13.51 16.53
N GLY A 74 23.64 14.07 17.66
CA GLY A 74 23.40 15.48 18.01
C GLY A 74 22.01 15.69 18.62
N ASP A 75 21.29 16.71 18.18
CA ASP A 75 20.00 17.15 18.75
C ASP A 75 18.82 16.31 18.20
N MET A 76 18.74 15.03 18.60
CA MET A 76 17.71 14.08 18.18
C MET A 76 16.28 14.62 18.38
N ARG A 77 16.07 15.39 19.46
CA ARG A 77 14.78 16.03 19.74
C ARG A 77 14.38 17.03 18.66
N LYS A 78 15.35 17.72 18.06
CA LYS A 78 15.10 18.64 16.94
C LYS A 78 14.69 17.88 15.68
N LEU A 79 15.43 16.82 15.31
CA LEU A 79 15.10 15.99 14.15
C LEU A 79 13.68 15.42 14.24
N ILE A 80 13.31 14.87 15.40
CA ILE A 80 11.97 14.31 15.61
C ILE A 80 10.90 15.39 15.60
N ARG A 81 11.18 16.57 16.16
CA ARG A 81 10.24 17.70 16.12
C ARG A 81 10.01 18.17 14.68
N ASP A 82 11.07 18.34 13.90
CA ASP A 82 10.98 18.76 12.51
C ASP A 82 10.20 17.73 11.69
N PHE A 83 10.46 16.43 11.91
CA PHE A 83 9.73 15.33 11.26
C PHE A 83 8.23 15.28 11.63
N VAL A 84 7.89 15.30 12.92
CA VAL A 84 6.49 15.28 13.38
C VAL A 84 5.75 16.57 12.98
N SER A 85 6.46 17.69 12.84
CA SER A 85 5.85 18.93 12.35
C SER A 85 5.24 18.78 10.95
N LEU A 86 5.77 17.88 10.11
CA LEU A 86 5.20 17.58 8.80
C LEU A 86 3.79 16.98 8.92
N TYR A 87 3.57 16.11 9.91
CA TYR A 87 2.28 15.51 10.21
C TYR A 87 1.32 16.51 10.86
N GLN A 88 1.82 17.33 11.78
CA GLN A 88 1.04 18.39 12.45
C GLN A 88 0.45 19.43 11.47
N ARG A 89 1.07 19.62 10.29
CA ARG A 89 0.54 20.49 9.22
C ARG A 89 -0.80 20.00 8.68
N TYR A 90 -0.95 18.68 8.53
CA TYR A 90 -2.18 18.06 8.02
C TYR A 90 -3.18 17.77 9.14
N LYS A 91 -2.69 17.45 10.34
CA LYS A 91 -3.50 17.09 11.49
C LYS A 91 -3.00 17.82 12.76
N PRO A 92 -3.53 19.02 13.05
CA PRO A 92 -3.02 19.86 14.14
C PRO A 92 -3.29 19.31 15.55
N ASP A 93 -4.17 18.31 15.69
CA ASP A 93 -4.48 17.61 16.94
C ASP A 93 -3.49 16.47 17.28
N ILE A 94 -2.32 16.45 16.64
CA ILE A 94 -1.18 15.63 17.04
C ILE A 94 -0.37 16.36 18.11
N SER A 95 -0.33 15.80 19.31
CA SER A 95 0.49 16.29 20.42
C SER A 95 1.84 15.57 20.46
N LEU A 96 2.93 16.31 20.62
CA LEU A 96 4.30 15.78 20.74
C LEU A 96 4.86 16.11 22.11
N SER A 97 5.30 15.09 22.84
CA SER A 97 5.95 15.23 24.15
C SER A 97 7.28 14.48 24.17
N PHE A 98 8.25 15.03 24.89
CA PHE A 98 9.55 14.40 25.08
C PHE A 98 9.71 14.00 26.55
N VAL A 99 10.06 12.74 26.78
CA VAL A 99 10.41 12.21 28.10
C VAL A 99 11.88 11.86 28.07
N ASP A 100 12.61 12.26 29.10
CA ASP A 100 14.02 11.92 29.26
C ASP A 100 14.13 10.58 30.02
N PRO A 101 14.58 9.48 29.38
CA PRO A 101 14.67 8.16 30.01
C PRO A 101 15.56 8.14 31.26
N VAL A 102 16.54 9.06 31.34
CA VAL A 102 17.51 9.14 32.43
C VAL A 102 16.91 9.83 33.66
N LYS A 103 15.99 10.77 33.46
CA LYS A 103 15.35 11.55 34.54
C LYS A 103 14.10 10.88 35.09
N ASP A 104 13.41 10.05 34.29
CA ASP A 104 12.18 9.37 34.69
C ASP A 104 12.18 7.86 34.32
N PRO A 105 12.84 7.02 35.12
CA PRO A 105 12.90 5.57 34.89
C PRO A 105 11.56 4.86 35.18
N GLU A 106 10.62 5.46 35.90
CA GLU A 106 9.29 4.86 36.13
C GLU A 106 8.41 4.96 34.87
N ALA A 107 8.49 6.06 34.13
CA ALA A 107 7.80 6.22 32.86
C ALA A 107 8.24 5.16 31.82
N MET A 108 9.54 4.81 31.81
CA MET A 108 10.09 3.76 30.95
C MET A 108 9.54 2.37 31.28
N ARG A 109 9.38 2.06 32.58
CA ARG A 109 8.84 0.77 33.04
C ARG A 109 7.35 0.62 32.77
N LYS A 110 6.57 1.69 32.95
CA LYS A 110 5.12 1.68 32.65
C LYS A 110 4.84 1.54 31.16
N ALA A 111 5.69 2.11 30.32
CA ALA A 111 5.55 2.04 28.87
C ALA A 111 6.26 0.82 28.23
N SER A 112 6.91 -0.08 28.99
CA SER A 112 7.61 -1.27 28.45
C SER A 112 8.69 -0.99 27.37
N ILE A 113 9.43 0.10 27.54
CA ILE A 113 10.36 0.62 26.52
C ILE A 113 11.71 -0.10 26.59
N GLN A 114 12.25 -0.47 25.42
CA GLN A 114 13.47 -1.28 25.33
C GLN A 114 14.71 -0.50 24.89
N GLY A 115 14.57 0.73 24.37
CA GLY A 115 15.71 1.52 23.87
C GLY A 115 15.59 3.05 24.01
N ASN A 116 16.72 3.73 23.81
CA ASN A 116 16.78 5.20 23.67
C ASN A 116 16.38 5.59 22.24
N GLY A 117 15.53 6.61 22.08
CA GLY A 117 15.00 7.05 20.80
C GLY A 117 13.69 6.37 20.36
N GLU A 118 13.07 5.58 21.24
CA GLU A 118 11.79 4.93 20.99
C GLU A 118 10.64 5.95 21.08
N MET A 119 9.70 5.86 20.14
CA MET A 119 8.51 6.71 20.04
C MET A 119 7.26 5.85 20.27
N VAL A 120 6.43 6.28 21.21
CA VAL A 120 5.13 5.64 21.48
C VAL A 120 4.04 6.53 20.91
N VAL A 121 3.24 5.97 20.00
CA VAL A 121 2.11 6.65 19.36
C VAL A 121 0.83 6.11 19.98
N GLU A 122 0.05 6.98 20.62
CA GLU A 122 -1.21 6.65 21.28
C GLU A 122 -2.39 7.25 20.51
N TYR A 123 -3.41 6.42 20.26
CA TYR A 123 -4.67 6.85 19.67
C TYR A 123 -5.82 5.96 20.15
N ALA A 124 -6.94 6.57 20.57
CA ALA A 124 -8.15 5.87 21.02
C ALA A 124 -7.91 4.74 22.05
N GLY A 125 -6.92 4.89 22.94
CA GLY A 125 -6.58 3.90 23.97
C GLY A 125 -5.70 2.74 23.49
N ARG A 126 -5.27 2.74 22.22
CA ARG A 126 -4.26 1.82 21.66
C ARG A 126 -2.92 2.55 21.55
N SER A 127 -1.83 1.79 21.65
CA SER A 127 -0.47 2.31 21.55
C SER A 127 0.37 1.45 20.63
N GLU A 128 1.17 2.09 19.78
CA GLU A 128 2.16 1.45 18.91
C GLU A 128 3.56 1.95 19.22
N HIS A 129 4.53 1.05 19.15
CA HIS A 129 5.93 1.30 19.48
C HIS A 129 6.77 1.41 18.22
N ILE A 130 7.45 2.54 18.05
CA ILE A 130 8.27 2.84 16.89
C ILE A 130 9.72 3.04 17.32
N THR A 131 10.59 2.20 16.79
CA THR A 131 12.04 2.26 17.04
C THR A 131 12.81 2.96 15.93
N THR A 132 12.23 3.08 14.74
CA THR A 132 12.86 3.71 13.56
C THR A 132 12.09 4.94 13.12
N LEU A 133 12.80 6.07 13.00
CA LEU A 133 12.21 7.32 12.56
C LEU A 133 12.24 7.42 11.04
N ASN A 134 11.15 7.01 10.39
CA ASN A 134 10.91 7.25 8.97
C ASN A 134 9.40 7.38 8.71
N GLU A 135 9.03 7.92 7.53
CA GLU A 135 7.62 8.13 7.16
C GLU A 135 6.84 6.82 7.07
N GLN A 136 7.44 5.78 6.48
CA GLN A 136 6.79 4.49 6.31
C GLN A 136 6.36 3.88 7.65
N THR A 137 7.23 3.86 8.66
CA THR A 137 6.98 3.28 9.97
C THR A 137 5.92 4.09 10.73
N LEU A 138 6.00 5.42 10.71
CA LEU A 138 5.00 6.27 11.40
C LEU A 138 3.63 6.21 10.72
N SER A 139 3.57 6.35 9.40
CA SER A 139 2.32 6.23 8.65
C SER A 139 1.68 4.85 8.81
N SER A 140 2.48 3.78 8.79
CA SER A 140 1.97 2.42 9.04
C SER A 140 1.41 2.30 10.46
N ALA A 141 2.14 2.75 11.49
CA ALA A 141 1.65 2.72 12.87
C ALA A 141 0.34 3.53 13.04
N LEU A 142 0.24 4.70 12.41
CA LEU A 142 -0.98 5.51 12.41
C LEU A 142 -2.15 4.80 11.73
N LEU A 143 -1.90 4.08 10.63
CA LEU A 143 -2.92 3.26 9.97
C LEU A 143 -3.38 2.10 10.86
N HIS A 144 -2.46 1.41 11.54
CA HIS A 144 -2.78 0.31 12.46
C HIS A 144 -3.68 0.80 13.60
N LEU A 145 -3.38 1.99 14.11
CA LEU A 145 -4.17 2.66 15.13
C LEU A 145 -5.52 3.19 14.60
N ALA A 146 -5.62 3.55 13.32
CA ALA A 146 -6.86 4.01 12.70
C ALA A 146 -7.92 2.89 12.60
N HIS A 147 -7.51 1.63 12.54
CA HIS A 147 -8.43 0.49 12.54
C HIS A 147 -9.30 0.46 13.80
N THR A 148 -10.60 0.32 13.61
CA THR A 148 -11.58 0.32 14.70
C THR A 148 -11.73 -1.05 15.37
N LYS A 149 -11.21 -2.11 14.75
CA LYS A 149 -11.27 -3.50 15.21
C LYS A 149 -9.97 -4.25 14.88
N ASP A 150 -9.68 -5.30 15.64
CA ASP A 150 -8.64 -6.27 15.26
C ASP A 150 -9.04 -6.96 13.96
N GLN A 151 -8.43 -6.57 12.84
CA GLN A 151 -8.68 -7.16 11.53
C GLN A 151 -7.90 -8.47 11.39
N LEU A 152 -8.44 -9.55 11.96
CA LEU A 152 -7.87 -10.90 11.84
C LEU A 152 -8.22 -11.47 10.47
N LEU A 153 -7.19 -11.69 9.65
CA LEU A 153 -7.26 -12.40 8.39
C LEU A 153 -6.68 -13.80 8.59
N MET A 154 -7.45 -14.82 8.22
CA MET A 154 -6.96 -16.20 8.23
C MET A 154 -6.76 -16.73 6.81
N TYR A 155 -5.76 -17.58 6.61
CA TYR A 155 -5.55 -18.30 5.35
C TYR A 155 -5.56 -19.80 5.60
N LEU A 156 -6.16 -20.55 4.67
CA LEU A 156 -6.27 -22.00 4.79
C LEU A 156 -4.87 -22.66 4.75
N SER A 157 -4.68 -23.69 5.57
CA SER A 157 -3.47 -24.50 5.60
C SER A 157 -3.77 -25.98 5.89
N GLY A 158 -2.82 -26.85 5.54
CA GLY A 158 -2.86 -28.28 5.85
C GLY A 158 -2.82 -29.20 4.62
N HIS A 159 -3.10 -28.66 3.43
CA HIS A 159 -3.17 -29.40 2.17
C HIS A 159 -2.23 -28.82 1.09
N GLY A 160 -1.18 -28.09 1.49
CA GLY A 160 -0.15 -27.54 0.59
C GLY A 160 -0.49 -26.17 -0.01
N GLU A 161 -1.46 -25.47 0.56
CA GLU A 161 -1.88 -24.12 0.19
C GLU A 161 -0.71 -23.11 0.27
N ARG A 162 -0.82 -22.04 -0.52
CA ARG A 162 0.12 -20.92 -0.49
C ARG A 162 -0.06 -20.15 0.81
N LYS A 163 1.06 -19.82 1.47
CA LYS A 163 1.03 -19.19 2.78
C LYS A 163 1.25 -17.69 2.71
N LEU A 164 0.54 -16.91 3.54
CA LEU A 164 0.77 -15.46 3.66
C LEU A 164 2.05 -15.12 4.44
N ASP A 165 2.55 -16.03 5.28
CA ASP A 165 3.84 -15.92 5.98
C ASP A 165 4.96 -16.68 5.27
N GLY A 166 4.68 -17.24 4.09
CA GLY A 166 5.60 -18.09 3.35
C GLY A 166 6.60 -17.31 2.52
N ILE A 167 7.83 -17.82 2.46
CA ILE A 167 8.94 -17.22 1.69
C ILE A 167 9.19 -17.91 0.35
N ALA A 168 8.52 -19.03 0.06
CA ALA A 168 8.73 -19.74 -1.19
C ALA A 168 8.18 -18.94 -2.38
N ASN A 169 8.69 -19.17 -3.59
CA ASN A 169 8.26 -18.43 -4.79
C ASN A 169 6.74 -18.53 -5.04
N GLN A 170 6.14 -19.66 -4.69
CA GLN A 170 4.70 -19.90 -4.85
C GLN A 170 3.86 -19.30 -3.73
N ASP A 171 4.44 -18.97 -2.58
CA ASP A 171 3.71 -18.43 -1.41
C ASP A 171 3.28 -16.97 -1.63
N LEU A 172 2.41 -16.46 -0.77
CA LEU A 172 1.87 -15.10 -0.80
C LEU A 172 2.57 -14.18 0.23
N GLY A 173 3.86 -14.40 0.48
CA GLY A 173 4.63 -13.72 1.52
C GLY A 173 4.68 -12.20 1.38
N GLU A 174 4.88 -11.68 0.17
CA GLU A 174 4.91 -10.24 -0.08
C GLU A 174 3.55 -9.57 0.18
N LEU A 175 2.45 -10.26 -0.18
CA LEU A 175 1.10 -9.83 0.17
C LEU A 175 0.92 -9.81 1.69
N GLY A 176 1.31 -10.88 2.39
CA GLY A 176 1.20 -10.95 3.85
C GLY A 176 1.98 -9.86 4.57
N LYS A 177 3.22 -9.57 4.14
CA LYS A 177 4.03 -8.46 4.68
C LYS A 177 3.35 -7.10 4.45
N ARG A 178 2.82 -6.86 3.25
CA ARG A 178 2.13 -5.61 2.93
C ARG A 178 0.84 -5.46 3.72
N LEU A 179 0.08 -6.53 3.94
CA LEU A 179 -1.10 -6.53 4.80
C LEU A 179 -0.75 -6.28 6.26
N GLN A 180 0.34 -6.86 6.77
CA GLN A 180 0.85 -6.56 8.11
C GLN A 180 1.25 -5.09 8.24
N GLN A 181 1.87 -4.50 7.22
CA GLN A 181 2.17 -3.06 7.18
C GLN A 181 0.91 -2.18 7.18
N LEU A 182 -0.23 -2.70 6.69
CA LEU A 182 -1.53 -2.00 6.71
C LEU A 182 -2.34 -2.25 7.99
N GLY A 183 -1.87 -3.08 8.92
CA GLY A 183 -2.48 -3.29 10.23
C GLY A 183 -3.32 -4.55 10.34
N TYR A 184 -3.28 -5.40 9.33
CA TYR A 184 -3.92 -6.71 9.38
C TYR A 184 -3.09 -7.69 10.19
N ARG A 185 -3.77 -8.48 11.03
CA ARG A 185 -3.16 -9.64 11.69
C ARG A 185 -3.43 -10.87 10.85
N THR A 186 -2.38 -11.55 10.41
CA THR A 186 -2.51 -12.76 9.60
C THR A 186 -2.28 -14.02 10.44
N SER A 187 -3.06 -15.08 10.22
CA SER A 187 -2.89 -16.36 10.90
C SER A 187 -3.29 -17.54 10.02
N SER A 188 -2.64 -18.69 10.16
CA SER A 188 -3.01 -19.90 9.43
C SER A 188 -4.20 -20.61 10.08
N LEU A 189 -5.08 -21.20 9.26
CA LEU A 189 -6.21 -21.99 9.71
C LEU A 189 -6.18 -23.38 9.07
N ASN A 190 -6.04 -24.42 9.89
CA ASN A 190 -6.17 -25.80 9.46
C ASN A 190 -7.55 -26.34 9.83
N LEU A 191 -8.42 -26.55 8.82
CA LEU A 191 -9.80 -27.01 9.01
C LEU A 191 -9.91 -28.48 9.42
N ALA A 192 -8.87 -29.29 9.24
CA ALA A 192 -8.84 -30.66 9.75
C ALA A 192 -8.72 -30.68 11.28
N LEU A 193 -8.06 -29.67 11.86
CA LEU A 193 -7.81 -29.56 13.30
C LEU A 193 -8.81 -28.63 14.00
N ALA A 194 -9.17 -27.52 13.37
CA ALA A 194 -10.10 -26.54 13.93
C ALA A 194 -11.54 -27.08 13.94
N GLN A 195 -12.34 -26.71 14.94
CA GLN A 195 -13.75 -27.09 14.99
C GLN A 195 -14.56 -26.42 13.87
N ASP A 196 -14.39 -25.12 13.70
CA ASP A 196 -15.00 -24.26 12.67
C ASP A 196 -14.10 -23.04 12.41
N VAL A 197 -14.43 -22.21 11.42
CA VAL A 197 -13.77 -20.91 11.21
C VAL A 197 -14.16 -19.96 12.37
N PRO A 198 -13.22 -19.33 13.08
CA PRO A 198 -13.54 -18.44 14.19
C PRO A 198 -14.41 -17.24 13.78
N SER A 199 -15.33 -16.82 14.65
CA SER A 199 -16.30 -15.75 14.33
C SER A 199 -15.70 -14.34 14.28
N ASN A 200 -14.50 -14.14 14.84
CA ASN A 200 -13.76 -12.87 14.81
C ASN A 200 -12.88 -12.71 13.56
N VAL A 201 -12.95 -13.64 12.60
CA VAL A 201 -12.21 -13.55 11.33
C VAL A 201 -12.92 -12.57 10.40
N SER A 202 -12.22 -11.50 10.01
CA SER A 202 -12.73 -10.51 9.06
C SER A 202 -12.72 -11.04 7.63
N LEU A 203 -11.72 -11.83 7.27
CA LEU A 203 -11.53 -12.39 5.93
C LEU A 203 -10.84 -13.76 6.01
N LEU A 204 -11.40 -14.73 5.29
CA LEU A 204 -10.74 -16.00 5.00
C LEU A 204 -10.13 -15.96 3.59
N VAL A 205 -8.85 -16.33 3.47
CA VAL A 205 -8.15 -16.50 2.20
C VAL A 205 -8.01 -18.00 1.91
N VAL A 206 -8.58 -18.45 0.81
CA VAL A 206 -8.45 -19.83 0.34
C VAL A 206 -7.64 -19.81 -0.95
N THR A 207 -6.46 -20.40 -0.91
CA THR A 207 -5.70 -20.68 -2.14
C THR A 207 -5.87 -22.14 -2.52
N GLN A 208 -5.65 -22.45 -3.79
CA GLN A 208 -5.69 -23.81 -4.32
C GLN A 208 -4.96 -24.85 -3.43
N PRO A 209 -5.67 -25.82 -2.84
CA PRO A 209 -5.06 -26.96 -2.17
C PRO A 209 -4.30 -27.85 -3.17
N GLN A 210 -3.23 -28.50 -2.71
CA GLN A 210 -2.45 -29.48 -3.48
C GLN A 210 -3.01 -30.90 -3.32
N THR A 211 -3.66 -31.16 -2.19
CA THR A 211 -4.39 -32.41 -1.91
C THR A 211 -5.88 -32.14 -1.71
N ARG A 212 -6.70 -33.17 -1.91
CA ARG A 212 -8.17 -33.06 -1.79
C ARG A 212 -8.57 -32.79 -0.34
N LEU A 213 -9.37 -31.74 -0.11
CA LEU A 213 -9.99 -31.46 1.18
C LEU A 213 -11.01 -32.53 1.54
N MET A 214 -11.08 -32.87 2.83
CA MET A 214 -12.06 -33.83 3.31
C MET A 214 -13.47 -33.23 3.32
N PRO A 215 -14.53 -34.03 3.11
CA PRO A 215 -15.91 -33.53 3.11
C PRO A 215 -16.31 -32.79 4.39
N GLY A 216 -15.74 -33.17 5.54
CA GLY A 216 -15.94 -32.48 6.81
C GLY A 216 -15.40 -31.06 6.82
N GLU A 217 -14.27 -30.82 6.16
CA GLU A 217 -13.64 -29.49 6.06
C GLU A 217 -14.42 -28.59 5.10
N VAL A 218 -14.82 -29.14 3.94
CA VAL A 218 -15.66 -28.42 2.98
C VAL A 218 -16.97 -27.98 3.64
N LYS A 219 -17.60 -28.83 4.47
CA LYS A 219 -18.79 -28.46 5.24
C LYS A 219 -18.56 -27.29 6.21
N LYS A 220 -17.39 -27.19 6.84
CA LYS A 220 -17.03 -26.06 7.71
C LYS A 220 -16.88 -24.77 6.90
N LEU A 221 -16.24 -24.86 5.73
CA LEU A 221 -16.08 -23.74 4.81
C LEU A 221 -17.45 -23.24 4.29
N LEU A 222 -18.32 -24.15 3.86
CA LEU A 222 -19.67 -23.78 3.40
C LEU A 222 -20.48 -23.11 4.52
N ARG A 223 -20.37 -23.59 5.76
CA ARG A 223 -21.01 -22.97 6.93
C ARG A 223 -20.51 -21.56 7.19
N TYR A 224 -19.20 -21.32 7.04
CA TYR A 224 -18.64 -19.97 7.14
C TYR A 224 -19.25 -19.01 6.11
N ILE A 225 -19.44 -19.47 4.87
CA ILE A 225 -20.10 -18.68 3.82
C ILE A 225 -21.60 -18.48 4.11
N ASP A 226 -22.29 -19.49 4.63
CA ASP A 226 -23.71 -19.36 5.02
C ASP A 226 -23.90 -18.39 6.19
N ASN A 227 -22.92 -18.28 7.08
CA ASN A 227 -22.91 -17.32 8.19
C ASN A 227 -22.50 -15.89 7.79
N GLY A 228 -22.34 -15.60 6.49
CA GLY A 228 -21.98 -14.27 6.01
C GLY A 228 -20.49 -13.94 6.07
N GLY A 229 -19.62 -14.96 6.13
CA GLY A 229 -18.16 -14.79 6.14
C GLY A 229 -17.61 -14.27 4.79
N ASN A 230 -16.61 -13.40 4.84
CA ASN A 230 -15.98 -12.83 3.65
C ASN A 230 -14.84 -13.73 3.15
N LEU A 231 -14.71 -13.89 1.84
CA LEU A 231 -13.80 -14.85 1.23
C LEU A 231 -12.99 -14.23 0.09
N LEU A 232 -11.68 -14.44 0.11
CA LEU A 232 -10.83 -14.32 -1.08
C LEU A 232 -10.47 -15.73 -1.54
N TRP A 233 -10.97 -16.13 -2.69
CA TRP A 233 -10.70 -17.44 -3.27
C TRP A 233 -9.80 -17.33 -4.49
N LEU A 234 -8.61 -17.91 -4.38
CA LEU A 234 -7.57 -17.93 -5.39
C LEU A 234 -7.48 -19.34 -5.99
N VAL A 235 -7.95 -19.48 -7.22
CA VAL A 235 -8.07 -20.78 -7.92
C VAL A 235 -6.95 -20.90 -8.96
N ASP A 236 -6.41 -22.11 -9.18
CA ASP A 236 -5.46 -22.35 -10.27
C ASP A 236 -6.06 -23.22 -11.39
N ALA A 237 -5.27 -23.44 -12.45
CA ALA A 237 -5.61 -24.29 -13.60
C ALA A 237 -6.00 -25.74 -13.24
N GLU A 238 -5.60 -26.24 -12.06
CA GLU A 238 -5.86 -27.61 -11.62
C GLU A 238 -7.32 -27.86 -11.20
N SER A 239 -7.62 -29.13 -10.86
CA SER A 239 -8.89 -29.53 -10.22
C SER A 239 -9.12 -28.75 -8.92
N LEU A 240 -10.37 -28.48 -8.55
CA LEU A 240 -10.75 -27.76 -7.33
C LEU A 240 -10.48 -28.53 -6.03
N ARG A 241 -9.99 -29.78 -6.12
CA ARG A 241 -9.55 -30.59 -4.96
C ARG A 241 -10.58 -30.64 -3.83
N GLY A 242 -11.87 -30.78 -4.14
CA GLY A 242 -12.95 -30.86 -3.14
C GLY A 242 -13.70 -29.55 -2.91
N LEU A 243 -13.29 -28.45 -3.54
CA LEU A 243 -13.97 -27.15 -3.48
C LEU A 243 -15.09 -27.01 -4.53
N GLU A 244 -15.44 -28.06 -5.26
CA GLU A 244 -16.58 -28.07 -6.19
C GLU A 244 -17.89 -27.60 -5.53
N PRO A 245 -18.25 -28.05 -4.30
CA PRO A 245 -19.47 -27.58 -3.62
C PRO A 245 -19.44 -26.09 -3.27
N LEU A 246 -18.24 -25.49 -3.12
CA LEU A 246 -18.11 -24.05 -2.90
C LEU A 246 -18.42 -23.28 -4.18
N ALA A 247 -17.90 -23.73 -5.34
CA ALA A 247 -18.24 -23.13 -6.63
C ALA A 247 -19.74 -23.17 -6.90
N GLU A 248 -20.38 -24.32 -6.64
CA GLU A 248 -21.84 -24.48 -6.76
C GLU A 248 -22.62 -23.51 -5.87
N LYS A 249 -22.22 -23.37 -4.59
CA LYS A 249 -22.86 -22.43 -3.65
C LYS A 249 -22.74 -20.96 -4.06
N LEU A 250 -21.67 -20.62 -4.78
CA LEU A 250 -21.43 -19.27 -5.30
C LEU A 250 -22.02 -19.05 -6.70
N SER A 251 -22.69 -20.06 -7.28
CA SER A 251 -23.16 -20.04 -8.67
C SER A 251 -22.04 -19.67 -9.66
N LEU A 252 -20.83 -20.09 -9.32
CA LEU A 252 -19.60 -19.81 -10.04
C LEU A 252 -19.27 -20.98 -10.95
N THR A 253 -19.20 -20.71 -12.24
CA THR A 253 -18.64 -21.62 -13.24
C THR A 253 -17.19 -21.26 -13.49
N ILE A 254 -16.29 -22.17 -13.14
CA ILE A 254 -14.87 -22.04 -13.44
C ILE A 254 -14.63 -22.85 -14.71
N MET A 255 -14.39 -22.18 -15.84
CA MET A 255 -14.30 -22.85 -17.13
C MET A 255 -13.14 -23.85 -17.15
N PRO A 256 -13.31 -25.04 -17.75
CA PRO A 256 -12.23 -26.00 -17.91
C PRO A 256 -11.19 -25.43 -18.89
N GLY A 257 -9.91 -25.74 -18.63
CA GLY A 257 -8.80 -25.27 -19.45
C GLY A 257 -8.12 -24.01 -18.93
N ILE A 258 -7.20 -23.49 -19.73
CA ILE A 258 -6.41 -22.28 -19.48
C ILE A 258 -6.72 -21.21 -20.51
N VAL A 259 -6.54 -19.96 -20.14
CA VAL A 259 -6.68 -18.82 -21.04
C VAL A 259 -5.36 -18.61 -21.78
N ILE A 260 -5.45 -18.49 -23.10
CA ILE A 260 -4.36 -18.19 -24.02
C ILE A 260 -4.47 -16.74 -24.47
N ASP A 261 -3.41 -15.95 -24.30
CA ASP A 261 -3.38 -14.54 -24.65
C ASP A 261 -2.22 -14.22 -25.62
N PRO A 262 -2.50 -14.07 -26.93
CA PRO A 262 -1.49 -13.66 -27.91
C PRO A 262 -0.85 -12.30 -27.62
N ALA A 263 -1.51 -11.40 -26.88
CA ALA A 263 -0.95 -10.09 -26.55
C ALA A 263 0.28 -10.21 -25.63
N ALA A 264 0.37 -11.27 -24.83
CA ALA A 264 1.53 -11.52 -23.98
C ALA A 264 2.81 -11.78 -24.80
N GLN A 265 2.70 -12.42 -25.97
CA GLN A 265 3.85 -12.64 -26.84
C GLN A 265 4.44 -11.35 -27.40
N GLU A 266 3.61 -10.33 -27.64
CA GLU A 266 4.06 -9.00 -28.07
C GLU A 266 4.95 -8.34 -27.00
N MET A 267 4.81 -8.76 -25.73
CA MET A 267 5.62 -8.34 -24.59
C MET A 267 6.75 -9.33 -24.23
N ASN A 268 7.07 -10.29 -25.11
CA ASN A 268 8.02 -11.39 -24.86
C ASN A 268 7.66 -12.28 -23.66
N ALA A 269 6.37 -12.42 -23.35
CA ALA A 269 5.86 -13.33 -22.34
C ALA A 269 5.25 -14.61 -22.96
N PRO A 270 5.17 -15.72 -22.20
CA PRO A 270 4.50 -16.94 -22.64
C PRO A 270 3.02 -16.75 -22.99
N LEU A 271 2.49 -17.58 -23.90
CA LEU A 271 1.08 -17.52 -24.36
C LEU A 271 0.05 -17.81 -23.27
N ASN A 272 0.44 -18.54 -22.22
CA ASN A 272 -0.41 -18.84 -21.05
C ASN A 272 -0.36 -17.73 -19.99
N TRP A 273 0.34 -16.61 -20.24
CA TRP A 273 0.26 -15.43 -19.39
C TRP A 273 -0.83 -14.52 -19.91
N VAL A 274 -1.86 -14.30 -19.10
CA VAL A 274 -2.92 -13.38 -19.48
C VAL A 274 -2.64 -12.00 -18.93
N LEU A 275 -2.79 -10.99 -19.78
CA LEU A 275 -2.72 -9.59 -19.35
C LEU A 275 -4.11 -9.11 -18.96
N GLY A 276 -4.29 -8.80 -17.68
CA GLY A 276 -5.45 -8.06 -17.19
C GLY A 276 -5.29 -6.59 -17.57
N ALA A 277 -6.23 -6.09 -18.35
CA ALA A 277 -6.23 -4.72 -18.84
C ALA A 277 -7.64 -4.08 -18.83
N GLY A 278 -8.69 -4.88 -18.76
CA GLY A 278 -10.05 -4.39 -18.55
C GLY A 278 -10.38 -4.36 -17.07
N TYR A 279 -10.64 -3.17 -16.53
CA TYR A 279 -11.04 -3.00 -15.13
C TYR A 279 -12.38 -2.27 -15.08
N PRO A 280 -13.52 -3.00 -15.15
CA PRO A 280 -14.84 -2.40 -15.03
C PRO A 280 -14.97 -1.58 -13.74
N PRO A 281 -15.80 -0.52 -13.71
CA PRO A 281 -15.96 0.33 -12.54
C PRO A 281 -16.41 -0.45 -11.30
N HIS A 282 -15.54 -0.53 -10.30
CA HIS A 282 -15.81 -1.14 -9.00
C HIS A 282 -14.98 -0.43 -7.92
N ALA A 283 -15.35 -0.57 -6.64
CA ALA A 283 -14.57 0.04 -5.55
C ALA A 283 -13.11 -0.46 -5.52
N VAL A 284 -12.89 -1.75 -5.80
CA VAL A 284 -11.57 -2.41 -5.87
C VAL A 284 -10.69 -1.83 -7.00
N THR A 285 -11.29 -1.47 -8.13
CA THR A 285 -10.59 -1.05 -9.35
C THR A 285 -10.63 0.48 -9.56
N ARG A 286 -11.16 1.22 -8.60
CA ARG A 286 -11.26 2.68 -8.68
C ARG A 286 -9.85 3.28 -8.75
N ASN A 287 -9.59 4.08 -9.78
CA ASN A 287 -8.27 4.69 -10.04
C ASN A 287 -7.14 3.67 -10.22
N PHE A 288 -7.46 2.44 -10.63
CA PHE A 288 -6.47 1.41 -10.95
C PHE A 288 -6.18 1.41 -12.45
N ASP A 289 -4.93 1.73 -12.82
CA ASP A 289 -4.50 1.91 -14.22
C ASP A 289 -3.32 1.01 -14.62
N LEU A 290 -2.87 0.13 -13.72
CA LEU A 290 -1.75 -0.77 -13.96
C LEU A 290 -2.21 -2.07 -14.64
N ILE A 291 -1.42 -2.58 -15.57
CA ILE A 291 -1.62 -3.93 -16.15
C ILE A 291 -1.35 -4.97 -15.06
N THR A 292 -2.16 -6.02 -15.01
CA THR A 292 -1.95 -7.18 -14.13
C THR A 292 -1.66 -8.44 -14.95
N VAL A 293 -0.96 -9.42 -14.38
CA VAL A 293 -0.45 -10.60 -15.09
C VAL A 293 -0.87 -11.88 -14.39
N TYR A 294 -1.51 -12.78 -15.12
CA TYR A 294 -2.08 -14.03 -14.61
C TYR A 294 -1.57 -15.25 -15.40
N PRO A 295 -0.53 -15.94 -14.90
CA PRO A 295 0.01 -17.14 -15.56
C PRO A 295 -0.87 -18.36 -15.33
N ASP A 296 -1.24 -19.08 -16.39
CA ASP A 296 -2.15 -20.25 -16.33
C ASP A 296 -3.52 -19.89 -15.73
N ALA A 297 -4.07 -18.75 -16.15
CA ALA A 297 -5.37 -18.28 -15.67
C ALA A 297 -6.52 -19.14 -16.19
N ARG A 298 -7.59 -19.22 -15.40
CA ARG A 298 -8.89 -19.79 -15.76
C ARG A 298 -9.92 -18.70 -15.94
N ALA A 299 -10.78 -18.86 -16.93
CA ALA A 299 -11.92 -17.98 -17.12
C ALA A 299 -13.02 -18.29 -16.10
N LEU A 300 -13.60 -17.22 -15.54
CA LEU A 300 -14.70 -17.28 -14.59
C LEU A 300 -16.00 -16.80 -15.26
N SER A 301 -17.10 -17.46 -14.93
CA SER A 301 -18.45 -17.00 -15.23
C SER A 301 -19.31 -17.16 -14.00
N VAL A 302 -20.17 -16.19 -13.73
CA VAL A 302 -21.14 -16.26 -12.63
C VAL A 302 -22.52 -16.09 -13.23
N GLU A 303 -23.43 -17.01 -12.90
CA GLU A 303 -24.82 -16.88 -13.26
C GLU A 303 -25.50 -15.88 -12.32
N GLN A 304 -26.06 -14.80 -12.88
CA GLN A 304 -26.82 -13.83 -12.10
C GLN A 304 -28.06 -14.52 -11.53
N ASN A 305 -28.27 -14.38 -10.23
CA ASN A 305 -29.43 -14.92 -9.53
C ASN A 305 -29.79 -14.04 -8.33
N ASP A 306 -30.92 -14.34 -7.68
CA ASP A 306 -31.39 -13.56 -6.54
C ASP A 306 -30.50 -13.70 -5.28
N SER A 307 -29.61 -14.70 -5.25
CA SER A 307 -28.75 -14.96 -4.09
C SER A 307 -27.45 -14.16 -4.08
N TRP A 308 -26.92 -13.82 -5.27
CA TRP A 308 -25.63 -13.15 -5.41
C TRP A 308 -25.67 -12.07 -6.48
N GLN A 309 -25.17 -10.88 -6.13
CA GLN A 309 -24.88 -9.84 -7.11
C GLN A 309 -23.42 -9.97 -7.54
N ALA A 310 -23.22 -10.27 -8.83
CA ALA A 310 -21.91 -10.50 -9.40
C ALA A 310 -21.40 -9.31 -10.22
N HIS A 311 -20.14 -8.94 -10.03
CA HIS A 311 -19.44 -7.89 -10.77
C HIS A 311 -18.07 -8.39 -11.25
N THR A 312 -17.75 -8.18 -12.53
CA THR A 312 -16.40 -8.44 -13.03
C THR A 312 -15.43 -7.39 -12.51
N LEU A 313 -14.29 -7.82 -11.96
CA LEU A 313 -13.20 -6.95 -11.51
C LEU A 313 -12.10 -6.83 -12.56
N VAL A 314 -11.79 -7.94 -13.23
CA VAL A 314 -10.70 -8.00 -14.20
C VAL A 314 -11.14 -8.77 -15.43
N GLU A 315 -11.01 -8.14 -16.58
CA GLU A 315 -11.13 -8.73 -17.90
C GLU A 315 -9.74 -8.80 -18.55
N GLY A 316 -9.50 -9.89 -19.26
CA GLY A 316 -8.26 -10.09 -20.01
C GLY A 316 -8.48 -10.85 -21.30
N ALA A 317 -7.38 -11.07 -22.03
CA ALA A 317 -7.36 -11.85 -23.26
C ALA A 317 -8.41 -11.39 -24.31
N SER A 318 -8.52 -10.09 -24.58
CA SER A 318 -9.49 -9.56 -25.56
C SER A 318 -9.30 -10.11 -26.98
N ARG A 319 -8.08 -10.53 -27.33
CA ARG A 319 -7.74 -11.24 -28.58
C ARG A 319 -7.38 -12.72 -28.34
N GLY A 320 -7.63 -13.22 -27.15
CA GLY A 320 -7.29 -14.57 -26.72
C GLY A 320 -8.51 -15.48 -26.67
N TRP A 321 -8.32 -16.65 -26.06
CA TRP A 321 -9.35 -17.68 -25.94
C TRP A 321 -9.09 -18.61 -24.77
N VAL A 322 -10.11 -19.36 -24.33
CA VAL A 322 -9.98 -20.45 -23.37
C VAL A 322 -9.74 -21.75 -24.13
N SER A 323 -8.73 -22.52 -23.74
CA SER A 323 -8.41 -23.82 -24.32
C SER A 323 -8.27 -24.92 -23.26
N ASP A 324 -8.99 -26.02 -23.46
CA ASP A 324 -9.01 -27.20 -22.58
C ASP A 324 -8.00 -28.29 -22.98
N HIS A 325 -7.28 -28.11 -24.09
CA HIS A 325 -6.38 -29.10 -24.68
C HIS A 325 -4.93 -28.64 -24.78
N GLY A 326 -4.58 -27.60 -24.02
CA GLY A 326 -3.22 -27.10 -23.84
C GLY A 326 -2.92 -25.85 -24.64
N ILE A 327 -1.63 -25.50 -24.74
CA ILE A 327 -1.16 -24.27 -25.37
C ILE A 327 -1.02 -24.50 -26.88
N GLY A 328 -2.13 -24.33 -27.61
CA GLY A 328 -2.12 -24.26 -29.07
C GLY A 328 -1.61 -22.90 -29.56
N LYS A 329 -0.95 -22.87 -30.74
CA LYS A 329 -0.52 -21.60 -31.36
C LYS A 329 -1.66 -20.85 -32.06
N SER A 330 -2.81 -21.48 -32.24
CA SER A 330 -3.94 -20.96 -33.00
C SER A 330 -5.26 -21.38 -32.38
N PHE A 331 -6.27 -20.51 -32.49
CA PHE A 331 -7.64 -20.73 -32.04
C PHE A 331 -8.35 -21.84 -32.84
N ASP A 332 -8.96 -22.79 -32.14
CA ASP A 332 -9.86 -23.81 -32.69
C ASP A 332 -11.33 -23.41 -32.50
N LYS A 333 -12.00 -23.02 -33.59
CA LYS A 333 -13.41 -22.59 -33.58
C LYS A 333 -14.40 -23.62 -33.03
N ASN A 334 -14.06 -24.91 -33.04
CA ASN A 334 -14.97 -25.97 -32.60
C ASN A 334 -14.82 -26.33 -31.11
N ARG A 335 -13.76 -25.84 -30.46
CA ARG A 335 -13.40 -26.25 -29.10
C ARG A 335 -13.11 -25.09 -28.16
N ASP A 336 -12.47 -24.05 -28.68
CA ASP A 336 -12.03 -22.93 -27.87
C ASP A 336 -13.14 -21.88 -27.71
N ILE A 337 -13.14 -21.21 -26.55
CA ILE A 337 -14.08 -20.13 -26.23
C ILE A 337 -13.38 -18.80 -26.47
N PRO A 338 -13.85 -17.94 -27.39
CA PRO A 338 -13.21 -16.66 -27.66
C PRO A 338 -13.33 -15.70 -26.47
N GLY A 339 -12.30 -14.88 -26.24
CA GLY A 339 -12.32 -13.80 -25.26
C GLY A 339 -13.14 -12.58 -25.71
N PRO A 340 -13.21 -11.52 -24.87
CA PRO A 340 -12.57 -11.38 -23.56
C PRO A 340 -13.15 -12.32 -22.50
N VAL A 341 -12.38 -12.61 -21.46
CA VAL A 341 -12.79 -13.48 -20.36
C VAL A 341 -12.66 -12.77 -19.02
N ASN A 342 -13.51 -13.13 -18.05
CA ASN A 342 -13.37 -12.64 -16.68
C ASN A 342 -12.28 -13.44 -15.96
N LEU A 343 -11.29 -12.74 -15.42
CA LEU A 343 -10.21 -13.32 -14.62
C LEU A 343 -10.49 -13.19 -13.13
N ALA A 344 -11.24 -12.18 -12.72
CA ALA A 344 -11.65 -11.97 -11.33
C ALA A 344 -13.08 -11.45 -11.26
N VAL A 345 -13.85 -11.97 -10.32
CA VAL A 345 -15.24 -11.59 -10.06
C VAL A 345 -15.44 -11.30 -8.58
N ALA A 346 -16.20 -10.25 -8.28
CA ALA A 346 -16.71 -9.95 -6.96
C ALA A 346 -18.17 -10.40 -6.86
N LEU A 347 -18.51 -11.01 -5.73
CA LEU A 347 -19.85 -11.41 -5.36
C LEU A 347 -20.20 -10.71 -4.06
N HIS A 348 -21.40 -10.16 -3.96
CA HIS A 348 -21.91 -9.64 -2.70
C HIS A 348 -23.40 -9.94 -2.53
N ARG A 349 -23.81 -10.00 -1.26
CA ARG A 349 -25.21 -10.15 -0.84
C ARG A 349 -25.38 -9.65 0.58
N ASN A 350 -26.63 -9.36 0.96
CA ASN A 350 -26.95 -8.98 2.32
C ASN A 350 -27.47 -10.20 3.11
N ILE A 351 -26.85 -10.46 4.27
CA ILE A 351 -27.29 -11.47 5.24
C ILE A 351 -27.36 -10.81 6.61
N ASN A 352 -28.50 -10.91 7.29
CA ASN A 352 -28.70 -10.39 8.65
C ASN A 352 -28.24 -8.93 8.81
N ASP A 353 -28.65 -8.05 7.89
CA ASP A 353 -28.28 -6.63 7.82
C ASP A 353 -26.78 -6.35 7.69
N ARG A 354 -25.98 -7.35 7.30
CA ARG A 354 -24.57 -7.24 6.98
C ARG A 354 -24.32 -7.61 5.53
N GLU A 355 -23.51 -6.79 4.86
CA GLU A 355 -23.02 -7.12 3.53
C GLU A 355 -21.91 -8.18 3.62
N GLN A 356 -22.14 -9.31 2.95
CA GLN A 356 -21.14 -10.36 2.72
C GLN A 356 -20.47 -10.10 1.38
N ARG A 357 -19.14 -10.18 1.35
CA ARG A 357 -18.31 -9.92 0.17
C ARG A 357 -17.38 -11.09 -0.11
N ILE A 358 -17.32 -11.50 -1.37
CA ILE A 358 -16.46 -12.59 -1.84
C ILE A 358 -15.79 -12.15 -3.13
N ILE A 359 -14.49 -12.41 -3.27
CA ILE A 359 -13.79 -12.28 -4.55
C ILE A 359 -13.23 -13.63 -4.93
N VAL A 360 -13.43 -14.00 -6.18
CA VAL A 360 -12.81 -15.17 -6.78
C VAL A 360 -11.91 -14.72 -7.91
N VAL A 361 -10.66 -15.20 -7.90
CA VAL A 361 -9.68 -14.95 -8.96
C VAL A 361 -9.31 -16.29 -9.58
N GLY A 362 -9.42 -16.36 -10.90
CA GLY A 362 -9.09 -17.53 -11.72
C GLY A 362 -7.59 -17.75 -11.86
N ASN A 363 -6.79 -17.27 -10.92
CA ASN A 363 -5.37 -17.55 -10.82
C ASN A 363 -4.91 -17.28 -9.39
N GLY A 364 -4.31 -18.25 -8.71
CA GLY A 364 -3.70 -18.02 -7.39
C GLY A 364 -2.24 -17.59 -7.48
N ALA A 365 -1.59 -17.87 -8.60
CA ALA A 365 -0.20 -17.52 -8.82
C ALA A 365 0.05 -16.00 -8.93
N PHE A 366 -0.90 -15.18 -9.39
CA PHE A 366 -0.65 -13.75 -9.65
C PHE A 366 -0.16 -12.97 -8.41
N LEU A 367 -0.57 -13.40 -7.20
CA LEU A 367 -0.14 -12.81 -5.91
C LEU A 367 1.03 -13.54 -5.26
N SER A 368 1.53 -14.61 -5.88
CA SER A 368 2.71 -15.32 -5.38
C SER A 368 3.95 -14.43 -5.36
N ASN A 369 4.92 -14.77 -4.53
CA ASN A 369 6.17 -14.02 -4.41
C ASN A 369 6.88 -13.85 -5.77
N VAL A 370 6.76 -14.80 -6.69
CA VAL A 370 7.37 -14.71 -8.02
C VAL A 370 6.64 -13.77 -8.99
N TYR A 371 5.34 -13.52 -8.80
CA TYR A 371 4.51 -12.73 -9.72
C TYR A 371 3.95 -11.44 -9.11
N SER A 372 4.04 -11.26 -7.80
CA SER A 372 3.52 -10.08 -7.09
C SER A 372 4.17 -8.77 -7.55
N GLY A 373 5.43 -8.82 -8.01
CA GLY A 373 6.14 -7.67 -8.58
C GLY A 373 5.81 -7.34 -10.04
N ASN A 374 4.94 -8.12 -10.70
CA ASN A 374 4.54 -7.85 -12.08
C ASN A 374 3.41 -6.84 -12.13
N GLY A 375 3.64 -5.73 -12.83
CA GLY A 375 2.61 -4.71 -13.04
C GLY A 375 2.00 -4.25 -11.73
N GLY A 376 0.66 -4.21 -11.66
CA GLY A 376 -0.09 -3.86 -10.44
C GLY A 376 -0.61 -5.05 -9.63
N ASN A 377 -0.03 -6.25 -9.75
CA ASN A 377 -0.57 -7.46 -9.12
C ASN A 377 -0.73 -7.32 -7.60
N LEU A 378 0.33 -6.90 -6.91
CA LEU A 378 0.29 -6.71 -5.45
C LEU A 378 -0.72 -5.63 -5.05
N ASP A 379 -0.75 -4.51 -5.77
CA ASP A 379 -1.65 -3.38 -5.49
C ASP A 379 -3.13 -3.79 -5.65
N LEU A 380 -3.44 -4.53 -6.71
CA LEU A 380 -4.78 -5.06 -6.91
C LEU A 380 -5.15 -6.05 -5.78
N GLY A 381 -4.23 -6.93 -5.38
CA GLY A 381 -4.46 -7.86 -4.27
C GLY A 381 -4.77 -7.15 -2.95
N ILE A 382 -4.06 -6.04 -2.67
CA ILE A 382 -4.34 -5.20 -1.51
C ILE A 382 -5.71 -4.54 -1.60
N ASN A 383 -6.09 -3.99 -2.77
CA ASN A 383 -7.42 -3.41 -2.98
C ASN A 383 -8.54 -4.44 -2.76
N MET A 384 -8.35 -5.67 -3.25
CA MET A 384 -9.28 -6.78 -3.05
C MET A 384 -9.44 -7.08 -1.55
N VAL A 385 -8.35 -7.21 -0.79
CA VAL A 385 -8.41 -7.49 0.66
C VAL A 385 -9.06 -6.34 1.43
N ASN A 386 -8.72 -5.10 1.13
CA ASN A 386 -9.31 -3.92 1.78
C ASN A 386 -10.83 -3.85 1.54
N TRP A 387 -11.29 -4.11 0.30
CA TRP A 387 -12.72 -4.17 0.02
C TRP A 387 -13.41 -5.32 0.77
N LEU A 388 -12.80 -6.51 0.81
CA LEU A 388 -13.34 -7.67 1.52
C LEU A 388 -13.37 -7.47 3.04
N ALA A 389 -12.44 -6.70 3.61
CA ALA A 389 -12.40 -6.39 5.03
C ALA A 389 -13.33 -5.23 5.44
N ASN A 390 -14.13 -4.68 4.51
CA ASN A 390 -14.94 -3.46 4.67
C ASN A 390 -14.12 -2.20 4.99
N GLU A 391 -12.85 -2.18 4.58
CA GLU A 391 -11.93 -1.07 4.75
C GLU A 391 -11.72 -0.34 3.41
N GLU A 392 -12.81 0.01 2.72
CA GLU A 392 -12.74 0.68 1.42
C GLU A 392 -11.96 2.00 1.47
N ARG A 393 -11.91 2.63 2.64
CA ARG A 393 -11.15 3.85 2.86
C ARG A 393 -9.63 3.63 2.80
N LEU A 394 -9.17 2.38 2.95
CA LEU A 394 -7.77 1.99 2.78
C LEU A 394 -7.42 1.68 1.33
N ILE A 395 -8.40 1.51 0.43
CA ILE A 395 -8.15 1.28 -1.01
C ILE A 395 -7.43 2.50 -1.64
N THR A 396 -7.67 3.71 -1.12
CA THR A 396 -6.97 4.94 -1.55
C THR A 396 -5.62 5.12 -0.87
N VAL A 397 -5.38 4.47 0.26
CA VAL A 397 -4.14 4.61 1.04
C VAL A 397 -3.08 3.67 0.47
N GLN A 398 -2.33 4.15 -0.51
CA GLN A 398 -1.14 3.49 -1.00
C GLN A 398 0.09 4.04 -0.26
N PRO A 399 0.67 3.34 0.74
CA PRO A 399 1.96 3.72 1.27
C PRO A 399 3.01 3.48 0.18
N HIS A 400 3.50 4.55 -0.42
CA HIS A 400 4.66 4.44 -1.29
C HIS A 400 5.90 4.42 -0.38
N ALA A 401 6.92 3.68 -0.80
CA ALA A 401 8.22 3.89 -0.18
C ALA A 401 8.74 5.22 -0.72
N ALA A 402 9.30 6.05 0.17
CA ALA A 402 10.03 7.24 -0.25
C ALA A 402 10.95 6.85 -1.40
N LYS A 403 10.88 7.58 -2.51
CA LYS A 403 11.72 7.30 -3.69
C LYS A 403 13.18 7.42 -3.27
N ASP A 404 13.81 6.29 -3.00
CA ASP A 404 15.26 6.23 -2.80
C ASP A 404 15.90 6.81 -4.05
N GLY A 405 16.58 7.94 -3.88
CA GLY A 405 17.38 8.56 -4.92
C GLY A 405 18.57 7.67 -5.25
N LYS A 406 18.36 6.60 -6.03
CA LYS A 406 19.46 5.81 -6.58
C LYS A 406 20.15 6.68 -7.63
N ILE A 407 21.29 7.25 -7.26
CA ILE A 407 22.15 7.95 -8.21
C ILE A 407 22.84 6.88 -9.07
N VAL A 408 22.22 6.53 -10.20
CA VAL A 408 22.83 5.64 -11.18
C VAL A 408 23.77 6.47 -12.06
N LEU A 409 25.02 6.60 -11.62
CA LEU A 409 26.06 7.24 -12.43
C LEU A 409 26.66 6.22 -13.38
N SER A 410 26.66 6.54 -14.67
CA SER A 410 27.48 5.80 -15.64
C SER A 410 28.96 5.93 -15.28
N LYS A 411 29.78 4.94 -15.66
CA LYS A 411 31.25 5.00 -15.47
C LYS A 411 31.85 6.31 -15.98
N ARG A 412 31.33 6.85 -17.10
CA ARG A 412 31.77 8.13 -17.68
C ARG A 412 31.45 9.33 -16.79
N GLN A 413 30.23 9.40 -16.25
CA GLN A 413 29.84 10.48 -15.33
C GLN A 413 30.69 10.44 -14.05
N LEU A 414 30.92 9.25 -13.51
CA LEU A 414 31.73 9.07 -12.31
C LEU A 414 33.19 9.46 -12.55
N THR A 415 33.79 9.08 -13.70
CA THR A 415 35.13 9.54 -14.08
C THR A 415 35.20 11.06 -14.28
N ALA A 416 34.21 11.67 -14.94
CA ALA A 416 34.18 13.11 -15.17
C ALA A 416 34.12 13.90 -13.84
N ILE A 417 33.26 13.46 -12.91
CA ILE A 417 33.16 14.05 -11.57
C ILE A 417 34.49 13.90 -10.82
N SER A 418 35.09 12.70 -10.81
CA SER A 418 36.36 12.44 -10.13
C SER A 418 37.51 13.30 -10.69
N VAL A 419 37.67 13.38 -12.01
CA VAL A 419 38.73 14.20 -12.63
C VAL A 419 38.51 15.68 -12.33
N THR A 420 37.27 16.16 -12.37
CA THR A 420 36.95 17.56 -12.09
C THR A 420 37.28 17.92 -10.65
N LEU A 421 36.87 17.11 -9.68
CA LEU A 421 37.08 17.39 -8.26
C LEU A 421 38.52 17.14 -7.80
N ILE A 422 39.19 16.11 -8.31
CA ILE A 422 40.54 15.72 -7.87
C ILE A 422 41.64 16.49 -8.61
N VAL A 423 41.43 16.82 -9.89
CA VAL A 423 42.47 17.43 -10.73
C VAL A 423 42.14 18.88 -11.06
N ALA A 424 40.97 19.12 -11.66
CA ALA A 424 40.65 20.47 -12.14
C ALA A 424 40.50 21.47 -11.00
N PHE A 425 39.82 21.09 -9.90
CA PHE A 425 39.57 21.99 -8.77
C PHE A 425 40.84 22.41 -8.02
N PRO A 426 41.78 21.49 -7.66
CA PRO A 426 43.06 21.90 -7.05
C PRO A 426 43.91 22.76 -7.99
N LEU A 427 43.95 22.44 -9.29
CA LEU A 427 44.68 23.27 -10.26
C LEU A 427 44.08 24.67 -10.39
N LEU A 428 42.76 24.80 -10.30
CA LEU A 428 42.07 26.10 -10.25
C LEU A 428 42.49 26.90 -9.01
N LEU A 429 42.56 26.26 -7.84
CA LEU A 429 43.01 26.90 -6.60
C LEU A 429 44.48 27.32 -6.67
N VAL A 430 45.37 26.45 -7.19
CA VAL A 430 46.77 26.80 -7.42
C VAL A 430 46.90 27.95 -8.42
N GLY A 431 46.15 27.90 -9.53
CA GLY A 431 46.11 28.96 -10.53
C GLY A 431 45.65 30.29 -9.94
N ALA A 432 44.58 30.29 -9.14
CA ALA A 432 44.09 31.47 -8.43
C ALA A 432 45.12 32.01 -7.43
N GLY A 433 45.81 31.13 -6.69
CA GLY A 433 46.88 31.49 -5.77
C GLY A 433 48.09 32.11 -6.48
N VAL A 434 48.54 31.51 -7.58
CA VAL A 434 49.64 32.04 -8.42
C VAL A 434 49.25 33.38 -9.04
N PHE A 435 48.01 33.52 -9.51
CA PHE A 435 47.48 34.76 -10.06
C PHE A 435 47.45 35.88 -9.00
N GLN A 436 46.94 35.61 -7.80
CA GLN A 436 46.99 36.58 -6.69
C GLN A 436 48.42 36.93 -6.30
N TRP A 437 49.32 35.94 -6.20
CA TRP A 437 50.72 36.16 -5.85
C TRP A 437 51.43 37.06 -6.87
N ARG A 438 51.19 36.83 -8.18
CA ARG A 438 51.70 37.70 -9.25
C ARG A 438 51.10 39.10 -9.20
N ARG A 439 49.83 39.24 -8.84
CA ARG A 439 49.16 40.54 -8.71
C ARG A 439 49.63 41.35 -7.49
N ARG A 440 50.14 40.70 -6.44
CA ARG A 440 50.73 41.37 -5.25
C ARG A 440 52.21 41.75 -5.43
N LYS A 441 52.91 41.15 -6.40
CA LYS A 441 54.32 41.45 -6.72
C LYS A 441 54.49 42.52 -7.81
N ARG A 442 53.42 42.86 -8.52
CA ARG A 442 53.29 44.13 -9.25
C ARG A 442 52.69 45.16 -8.31
#